data_AF-A0A6V8CB80-F1
#
_entry.id   AF-A0A6V8CB80-F1
#
_cell.length_a   1.000
_cell.length_b   1.000
_cell.length_c   1.000
_cell.angle_alpha   90.00
_cell.angle_beta   90.00
_cell.angle_gamma   90.00
#
_symmetry.space_group_name_H-M   'P 1'
#
loop_
_entity.id
_entity.type
_entity.pdbx_description
1 polymer ?
#
loop_
_entity_poly.entity_id
_entity_poly.type
_entity_poly.pdbx_seq_one_letter_code
_entity_poly.pdbx_strand_id
1 'polypeptide(L)'
;HDPHPRLHQDAEGLRYAVAPEWSGDQHDWVFDPPGVEAWNRTMPYAADNPEALLPEHPNNLGKLHLATFTMYSVWGLGFVAAVSMLGIYSDRAYGLIGRLIMQGSLALFSGLVFWASWGRWKRLHSIIDTPTSPIRSVAVGMAEVVGEVRPAATGSMRVTVGTQSVPGSSTAITALTSGIGKAAIKSMTGQHLQQHTVDGVVAYKWLQEVWETRGSGDDKVTKWWHEAEDQGSTPFLIHDGTGGLHVDPATWLNRSWSSATQGKGSRMASLFGGGRSTFNFGPAVFDWQVGNIVSIGSMTGINRPRRWTMHCLRIGDPVYALGRVQPRTSEALAAEGLDGSVPSSNLTMVGEDDVGISASMHRGTELSVMCSVRSTTEAIVTPALMVIAAVLPILM
;
A
#
# COMPACT_ATOMS: atom_id res chain seq x y z
N HIS A 1 -22.33 -4.81 4.81
CA HIS A 1 -21.76 -4.49 3.50
C HIS A 1 -21.55 -5.78 2.76
N ASP A 2 -22.27 -5.95 1.65
CA ASP A 2 -21.92 -6.98 0.69
C ASP A 2 -20.78 -6.42 -0.17
N PRO A 3 -19.70 -7.17 -0.38
CA PRO A 3 -18.61 -6.73 -1.24
C PRO A 3 -19.17 -6.51 -2.65
N HIS A 4 -19.04 -5.26 -3.15
CA HIS A 4 -19.53 -4.93 -4.48
C HIS A 4 -18.94 -5.86 -5.53
N PRO A 5 -19.77 -6.38 -6.44
CA PRO A 5 -19.27 -7.22 -7.51
C PRO A 5 -18.30 -6.39 -8.35
N ARG A 6 -17.06 -6.88 -8.44
CA ARG A 6 -16.01 -6.18 -9.18
C ARG A 6 -16.30 -6.24 -10.67
N LEU A 7 -15.77 -5.27 -11.41
CA LEU A 7 -15.97 -5.16 -12.84
C LEU A 7 -14.67 -5.35 -13.60
N HIS A 8 -14.81 -5.70 -14.87
CA HIS A 8 -13.73 -5.83 -15.82
C HIS A 8 -14.16 -5.16 -17.11
N GLN A 9 -13.33 -4.23 -17.60
CA GLN A 9 -13.47 -3.67 -18.94
C GLN A 9 -12.41 -4.27 -19.85
N ASP A 10 -12.88 -4.90 -20.94
CA ASP A 10 -12.08 -5.42 -22.04
C ASP A 10 -12.70 -4.99 -23.39
N ALA A 11 -12.24 -5.58 -24.50
CA ALA A 11 -12.74 -5.27 -25.84
C ALA A 11 -14.22 -5.65 -26.06
N GLU A 12 -14.78 -6.56 -25.25
CA GLU A 12 -16.20 -6.95 -25.28
C GLU A 12 -17.08 -5.97 -24.48
N GLY A 13 -16.46 -5.08 -23.70
CA GLY A 13 -17.11 -4.04 -22.92
C GLY A 13 -16.91 -4.22 -21.42
N LEU A 14 -17.81 -3.61 -20.64
CA LEU A 14 -17.81 -3.69 -19.18
C LEU A 14 -18.66 -4.90 -18.73
N ARG A 15 -18.05 -5.81 -17.98
CA ARG A 15 -18.69 -7.01 -17.43
C ARG A 15 -18.30 -7.22 -15.97
N TYR A 16 -18.96 -8.17 -15.31
CA TYR A 16 -18.53 -8.62 -13.98
C TYR A 16 -17.19 -9.35 -14.06
N ALA A 17 -16.28 -9.00 -13.15
CA ALA A 17 -14.96 -9.57 -13.05
C ALA A 17 -15.03 -11.00 -12.49
N VAL A 18 -14.28 -11.92 -13.10
CA VAL A 18 -13.98 -13.21 -12.48
C VAL A 18 -12.82 -13.02 -11.50
N ALA A 19 -13.09 -13.19 -10.22
CA ALA A 19 -12.08 -13.11 -9.16
C ALA A 19 -12.39 -14.13 -8.05
N PRO A 20 -11.39 -14.49 -7.22
CA PRO A 20 -11.62 -15.25 -6.00
C PRO A 20 -12.68 -14.57 -5.12
N GLU A 21 -13.45 -15.37 -4.36
CA GLU A 21 -14.40 -14.84 -3.39
C GLU A 21 -13.70 -13.87 -2.44
N TRP A 22 -14.26 -12.67 -2.32
CA TRP A 22 -13.72 -11.59 -1.51
C TRP A 22 -14.74 -11.21 -0.44
N SER A 23 -14.39 -11.31 0.83
CA SER A 23 -15.31 -11.07 1.95
C SER A 23 -15.31 -9.64 2.49
N GLY A 24 -14.66 -8.71 1.79
CA GLY A 24 -14.41 -7.36 2.30
C GLY A 24 -13.14 -7.26 3.15
N ASP A 25 -12.52 -6.08 3.20
CA ASP A 25 -11.49 -5.75 4.18
C ASP A 25 -11.65 -4.32 4.75
N GLN A 26 -10.75 -3.94 5.67
CA GLN A 26 -10.74 -2.62 6.30
C GLN A 26 -10.47 -1.44 5.34
N HIS A 27 -10.10 -1.71 4.08
CA HIS A 27 -9.84 -0.74 3.02
C HIS A 27 -10.96 -0.73 1.97
N ASP A 28 -12.02 -1.50 2.14
CA ASP A 28 -13.23 -1.36 1.33
C ASP A 28 -14.10 -0.20 1.83
N TRP A 29 -15.11 0.14 1.02
CA TRP A 29 -16.11 1.15 1.34
C TRP A 29 -16.83 0.84 2.65
N VAL A 30 -16.90 1.85 3.52
CA VAL A 30 -17.76 1.94 4.71
C VAL A 30 -19.17 2.43 4.32
N PHE A 31 -19.29 3.29 3.32
CA PHE A 31 -20.55 3.70 2.71
C PHE A 31 -20.50 3.33 1.23
N ASP A 32 -21.46 2.53 0.79
CA ASP A 32 -21.49 2.01 -0.57
C ASP A 32 -21.49 3.16 -1.60
N PRO A 33 -20.60 3.13 -2.60
CA PRO A 33 -20.65 4.09 -3.69
C PRO A 33 -21.91 3.85 -4.54
N PRO A 34 -22.29 4.83 -5.38
CA PRO A 34 -23.33 4.63 -6.39
C PRO A 34 -23.00 3.41 -7.26
N GLY A 35 -24.02 2.61 -7.58
CA GLY A 35 -23.86 1.46 -8.47
C GLY A 35 -23.42 1.86 -9.88
N VAL A 36 -22.98 0.87 -10.64
CA VAL A 36 -22.46 1.02 -12.01
C VAL A 36 -23.47 1.68 -12.95
N GLU A 37 -24.76 1.49 -12.67
CA GLU A 37 -25.87 2.11 -13.39
C GLU A 37 -25.89 3.65 -13.28
N ALA A 38 -25.32 4.23 -12.23
CA ALA A 38 -25.21 5.68 -12.05
C ALA A 38 -24.05 6.29 -12.85
N TRP A 39 -23.12 5.46 -13.35
CA TRP A 39 -21.92 5.94 -14.02
C TRP A 39 -22.26 6.61 -15.36
N ASN A 40 -21.68 7.79 -15.61
CA ASN A 40 -21.77 8.44 -16.91
C ASN A 40 -20.93 7.71 -17.98
N ARG A 41 -21.53 6.70 -18.61
CA ARG A 41 -20.85 5.86 -19.62
C ARG A 41 -20.57 6.59 -20.94
N THR A 42 -21.33 7.65 -21.24
CA THR A 42 -21.12 8.46 -22.45
C THR A 42 -19.93 9.40 -22.31
N MET A 43 -19.72 9.94 -21.11
CA MET A 43 -18.62 10.86 -20.81
C MET A 43 -17.99 10.49 -19.45
N PRO A 44 -17.03 9.55 -19.42
CA PRO A 44 -16.46 9.01 -18.17
C PRO A 44 -15.74 10.02 -17.27
N TYR A 45 -15.36 11.17 -17.84
CA TYR A 45 -14.71 12.26 -17.10
C TYR A 45 -15.69 13.29 -16.54
N ALA A 46 -16.93 13.32 -17.05
CA ALA A 46 -17.97 14.23 -16.60
C ALA A 46 -18.62 13.70 -15.31
N ALA A 47 -19.40 14.54 -14.65
CA ALA A 47 -20.15 14.14 -13.46
C ALA A 47 -21.13 13.00 -13.76
N ASP A 48 -21.39 12.21 -12.72
CA ASP A 48 -22.48 11.23 -12.73
C ASP A 48 -23.85 11.94 -12.59
N ASN A 49 -24.93 11.19 -12.81
CA ASN A 49 -26.28 11.69 -12.56
C ASN A 49 -26.82 11.03 -11.29
N PRO A 50 -26.91 11.73 -10.13
CA PRO A 50 -26.69 13.17 -9.89
C PRO A 50 -25.22 13.56 -9.67
N GLU A 51 -24.90 14.86 -9.85
CA GLU A 51 -23.54 15.44 -9.68
C GLU A 51 -23.10 15.59 -8.20
N ALA A 52 -23.32 14.55 -7.40
CA ALA A 52 -22.99 14.53 -6.00
C ALA A 52 -21.61 13.88 -5.77
N LEU A 53 -20.88 14.39 -4.78
CA LEU A 53 -19.67 13.72 -4.31
C LEU A 53 -20.05 12.36 -3.71
N LEU A 54 -19.15 11.38 -3.84
CA LEU A 54 -19.30 10.08 -3.19
C LEU A 54 -19.57 10.25 -1.68
N PRO A 55 -20.37 9.38 -1.06
CA PRO A 55 -20.71 9.49 0.37
C PRO A 55 -19.47 9.60 1.28
N GLU A 56 -18.40 8.85 0.96
CA GLU A 56 -17.13 8.87 1.70
C GLU A 56 -16.16 9.98 1.30
N HIS A 57 -16.53 10.85 0.36
CA HIS A 57 -15.65 11.95 -0.02
C HIS A 57 -15.42 12.87 1.21
N PRO A 58 -14.17 13.30 1.49
CA PRO A 58 -13.85 14.10 2.67
C PRO A 58 -14.69 15.37 2.85
N ASN A 59 -15.00 16.06 1.74
CA ASN A 59 -15.91 17.22 1.75
C ASN A 59 -17.32 16.92 2.28
N ASN A 60 -17.82 15.68 2.16
CA ASN A 60 -19.10 15.26 2.72
C ASN A 60 -18.99 14.86 4.20
N LEU A 61 -17.88 14.19 4.57
CA LEU A 61 -17.65 13.71 5.93
C LEU A 61 -17.22 14.83 6.90
N GLY A 62 -16.62 15.90 6.39
CA GLY A 62 -16.03 16.98 7.20
C GLY A 62 -14.64 16.63 7.72
N LYS A 63 -14.13 17.44 8.66
CA LYS A 63 -12.78 17.22 9.22
C LYS A 63 -12.75 16.01 10.13
N LEU A 64 -11.97 15.00 9.75
CA LEU A 64 -11.69 13.86 10.61
C LEU A 64 -10.72 14.29 11.73
N HIS A 65 -11.14 14.13 12.98
CA HIS A 65 -10.28 14.38 14.14
C HIS A 65 -9.60 13.09 14.57
N LEU A 66 -8.27 13.04 14.47
CA LEU A 66 -7.48 11.96 15.04
C LEU A 66 -7.70 11.85 16.55
N ALA A 67 -7.69 10.62 17.07
CA ALA A 67 -7.68 10.40 18.50
C ALA A 67 -6.47 11.09 19.14
N THR A 68 -6.71 12.03 20.05
CA THR A 68 -5.61 12.70 20.77
C THR A 68 -4.96 11.74 21.78
N PHE A 69 -5.73 10.83 22.35
CA PHE A 69 -5.30 9.91 23.41
C PHE A 69 -5.87 8.51 23.18
N THR A 70 -5.02 7.48 23.27
CA THR A 70 -5.40 6.07 23.07
C THR A 70 -4.99 5.22 24.26
N MET A 71 -5.51 3.99 24.37
CA MET A 71 -5.05 3.03 25.38
C MET A 71 -3.54 2.76 25.28
N TYR A 72 -3.00 2.79 24.05
CA TYR A 72 -1.55 2.72 23.83
C TYR A 72 -0.80 3.90 24.45
N SER A 73 -1.38 5.10 24.47
CA SER A 73 -0.81 6.25 25.18
C SER A 73 -0.71 6.00 26.69
N VAL A 74 -1.73 5.37 27.30
CA VAL A 74 -1.73 5.01 28.73
C VAL A 74 -0.60 4.04 29.06
N TRP A 75 -0.48 2.95 28.30
CA TRP A 75 0.61 1.99 28.46
C TRP A 75 1.99 2.60 28.19
N GLY A 76 2.07 3.52 27.23
CA GLY A 76 3.27 4.28 26.93
C GLY A 76 3.73 5.14 28.12
N LEU A 77 2.81 5.85 28.78
CA LEU A 77 3.12 6.61 30.00
C LEU A 77 3.51 5.69 31.16
N GLY A 78 2.85 4.54 31.32
CA GLY A 78 3.25 3.51 32.28
C GLY A 78 4.67 2.99 32.04
N PHE A 79 5.03 2.78 30.77
CA PHE A 79 6.39 2.39 30.37
C PHE A 79 7.40 3.48 30.71
N VAL A 80 7.11 4.75 30.42
CA VAL A 80 7.96 5.89 30.82
C VAL A 80 8.19 5.88 32.33
N ALA A 81 7.14 5.73 33.14
CA ALA A 81 7.24 5.72 34.60
C ALA A 81 8.11 4.54 35.11
N ALA A 82 7.94 3.35 34.53
CA ALA A 82 8.74 2.18 34.87
C ALA A 82 10.22 2.37 34.54
N VAL A 83 10.51 2.97 33.38
CA VAL A 83 11.87 3.32 32.94
C VAL A 83 12.51 4.36 33.86
N SER A 84 11.78 5.42 34.23
CA SER A 84 12.23 6.42 35.21
C SER A 84 12.54 5.80 36.57
N MET A 85 11.66 4.92 37.07
CA MET A 85 11.87 4.20 38.32
C MET A 85 13.11 3.32 38.26
N LEU A 86 13.28 2.52 37.21
CA LEU A 86 14.47 1.68 37.02
C LEU A 86 15.75 2.53 37.05
N GLY A 87 15.70 3.72 36.45
CA GLY A 87 16.80 4.67 36.45
C GLY A 87 17.19 5.21 37.83
N ILE A 88 16.20 5.43 38.70
CA ILE A 88 16.42 5.89 40.10
C ILE A 88 16.88 4.73 40.98
N TYR A 89 16.36 3.52 40.77
CA TYR A 89 16.75 2.34 41.54
C TYR A 89 18.13 1.80 41.17
N SER A 90 18.53 1.90 39.89
CA SER A 90 19.85 1.47 39.43
C SER A 90 20.99 2.25 40.11
N ASP A 91 20.75 3.51 40.47
CA ASP A 91 21.65 4.37 41.23
C ASP A 91 22.07 3.75 42.59
N ARG A 92 21.21 2.92 43.19
CA ARG A 92 21.47 2.25 44.47
C ARG A 92 22.18 0.91 44.33
N ALA A 93 22.08 0.27 43.17
CA ALA A 93 22.55 -1.10 42.93
C ALA A 93 23.85 -1.16 42.11
N TYR A 94 24.08 -0.18 41.24
CA TYR A 94 25.22 -0.10 40.34
C TYR A 94 26.00 1.18 40.63
N GLY A 95 27.33 1.09 40.73
CA GLY A 95 28.17 2.28 40.89
C GLY A 95 28.09 3.24 39.68
N LEU A 96 28.72 4.41 39.78
CA LEU A 96 28.66 5.51 38.81
C LEU A 96 28.79 5.07 37.34
N ILE A 97 29.77 4.23 37.03
CA ILE A 97 30.03 3.75 35.66
C ILE A 97 28.86 2.90 35.14
N GLY A 98 28.33 1.99 35.96
CA GLY A 98 27.20 1.13 35.59
C GLY A 98 25.93 1.94 35.35
N ARG A 99 25.67 2.96 36.19
CA ARG A 99 24.56 3.91 36.01
C ARG A 99 24.67 4.64 34.68
N LEU A 100 25.83 5.22 34.36
CA LEU A 100 26.04 5.97 33.11
C LEU A 100 25.87 5.09 31.86
N ILE A 101 26.36 3.85 31.89
CA ILE A 101 26.18 2.91 30.77
C ILE A 101 24.70 2.58 30.58
N MET A 102 24.00 2.24 31.67
CA MET A 102 22.57 1.88 31.61
C MET A 102 21.74 3.07 31.12
N GLN A 103 21.89 4.24 31.73
CA GLN A 103 21.13 5.44 31.37
C GLN A 103 21.49 5.93 29.96
N GLY A 104 22.77 5.90 29.58
CA GLY A 104 23.20 6.23 28.23
C GLY A 104 22.58 5.32 27.17
N SER A 105 22.52 4.01 27.43
CA SER A 105 21.89 3.05 26.52
C SER A 105 20.38 3.30 26.35
N LEU A 106 19.72 3.68 27.44
CA LEU A 106 18.29 3.99 27.47
C LEU A 106 17.97 5.33 26.80
N ALA A 107 18.81 6.36 27.01
CA ALA A 107 18.70 7.65 26.34
C ALA A 107 18.89 7.50 24.82
N LEU A 108 19.84 6.66 24.40
CA LEU A 108 20.04 6.34 22.99
C LEU A 108 18.83 5.59 22.40
N PHE A 109 18.31 4.58 23.10
CA PHE A 109 17.12 3.84 22.66
C PHE A 109 15.89 4.76 22.54
N SER A 110 15.61 5.58 23.55
CA SER A 110 14.48 6.50 23.54
C SER A 110 14.62 7.59 22.45
N GLY A 111 15.83 8.11 22.23
CA GLY A 111 16.11 9.06 21.14
C GLY A 111 15.85 8.47 19.76
N LEU A 112 16.25 7.21 19.54
CA LEU A 112 15.97 6.46 18.32
C LEU A 112 14.46 6.23 18.11
N VAL A 113 13.73 5.89 19.18
CA VAL A 113 12.26 5.74 19.13
C VAL A 113 11.57 7.08 18.85
N PHE A 114 12.00 8.17 19.48
CA PHE A 114 11.44 9.51 19.24
C PHE A 114 11.68 9.95 17.79
N TRP A 115 12.92 9.78 17.28
CA TRP A 115 13.24 10.13 15.90
C TRP A 115 12.41 9.34 14.88
N ALA A 116 12.26 8.02 15.09
CA ALA A 116 11.37 7.18 14.28
C ALA A 116 9.93 7.70 14.27
N SER A 117 9.41 7.99 15.46
CA SER A 117 8.03 8.38 15.66
C SER A 117 7.75 9.77 15.08
N TRP A 118 8.70 10.70 15.22
CA TRP A 118 8.69 12.01 14.59
C TRP A 118 8.61 11.93 13.06
N GLY A 119 9.42 11.05 12.45
CA GLY A 119 9.40 10.81 11.00
C GLY A 119 8.03 10.34 10.49
N ARG A 120 7.37 9.43 11.22
CA ARG A 120 6.02 8.95 10.89
C ARG A 120 4.96 10.04 11.09
N TRP A 121 5.03 10.76 12.21
CA TRP A 121 4.10 11.84 12.53
C TRP A 121 4.08 12.94 11.47
N LYS A 122 5.25 13.39 10.99
CA LYS A 122 5.35 14.43 9.95
C LYS A 122 4.65 14.03 8.65
N ARG A 123 4.76 12.76 8.25
CA ARG A 123 4.11 12.27 7.02
C ARG A 123 2.59 12.24 7.15
N LEU A 124 2.11 11.81 8.31
CA LEU A 124 0.68 11.79 8.61
C LEU A 124 0.10 13.21 8.63
N HIS A 125 0.80 14.16 9.21
CA HIS A 125 0.35 15.56 9.22
C HIS A 125 0.40 16.17 7.83
N SER A 126 1.38 15.83 7.00
CA SER A 126 1.38 16.26 5.59
C SER A 126 0.15 15.78 4.81
N ILE A 127 -0.39 14.60 5.14
CA ILE A 127 -1.64 14.10 4.54
C ILE A 127 -2.83 14.89 5.10
N ILE A 128 -2.94 14.99 6.42
CA ILE A 128 -4.07 15.68 7.09
C ILE A 128 -4.15 17.17 6.76
N ASP A 129 -3.00 17.83 6.59
CA ASP A 129 -2.91 19.26 6.31
C ASP A 129 -3.15 19.58 4.82
N THR A 130 -3.19 18.56 3.94
CA THR A 130 -3.52 18.74 2.52
C THR A 130 -5.02 18.55 2.33
N PRO A 131 -5.78 19.58 1.92
CA PRO A 131 -7.21 19.41 1.70
C PRO A 131 -7.47 18.58 0.44
N THR A 132 -8.27 17.53 0.56
CA THR A 132 -8.72 16.72 -0.57
C THR A 132 -9.56 17.59 -1.54
N SER A 133 -9.14 17.62 -2.79
CA SER A 133 -9.79 18.42 -3.83
C SER A 133 -10.86 17.61 -4.57
N PRO A 134 -12.05 18.18 -4.85
CA PRO A 134 -13.00 17.53 -5.75
C PRO A 134 -12.45 17.55 -7.17
N ILE A 135 -12.65 16.45 -7.89
CA ILE A 135 -12.01 16.18 -9.18
C ILE A 135 -12.44 17.16 -10.25
N ARG A 136 -13.70 17.60 -10.25
CA ARG A 136 -14.21 18.61 -11.21
C ARG A 136 -13.43 19.92 -11.21
N SER A 137 -12.70 20.22 -10.13
CA SER A 137 -11.95 21.47 -9.97
C SER A 137 -10.54 21.24 -9.42
N VAL A 138 -9.95 20.06 -9.65
CA VAL A 138 -8.57 19.78 -9.24
C VAL A 138 -7.59 20.68 -10.01
N ALA A 139 -6.63 21.27 -9.30
CA ALA A 139 -5.64 22.16 -9.89
C ALA A 139 -4.38 21.38 -10.35
N VAL A 140 -3.64 21.98 -11.29
CA VAL A 140 -2.30 21.52 -11.67
C VAL A 140 -1.33 21.73 -10.50
N GLY A 141 -0.48 20.75 -10.23
CA GLY A 141 0.44 20.73 -9.09
C GLY A 141 0.19 19.54 -8.17
N MET A 142 0.70 19.60 -6.93
CA MET A 142 0.40 18.56 -5.95
C MET A 142 -1.06 18.66 -5.50
N ALA A 143 -1.79 17.55 -5.67
CA ALA A 143 -3.18 17.46 -5.26
C ALA A 143 -3.46 16.11 -4.61
N GLU A 144 -4.42 16.15 -3.70
CA GLU A 144 -4.98 14.97 -3.05
C GLU A 144 -6.39 14.75 -3.57
N VAL A 145 -6.68 13.52 -4.00
CA VAL A 145 -7.98 13.11 -4.53
C VAL A 145 -8.38 11.77 -3.93
N VAL A 146 -9.68 11.60 -3.72
CA VAL A 146 -10.28 10.35 -3.26
C VAL A 146 -11.43 10.01 -4.19
N GLY A 147 -11.54 8.75 -4.58
CA GLY A 147 -12.65 8.32 -5.41
C GLY A 147 -12.68 6.82 -5.67
N GLU A 148 -13.60 6.43 -6.53
CA GLU A 148 -13.75 5.09 -7.03
C GLU A 148 -12.85 4.86 -8.25
N VAL A 149 -12.17 3.71 -8.27
CA VAL A 149 -11.41 3.26 -9.45
C VAL A 149 -12.39 2.88 -10.56
N ARG A 150 -12.37 3.62 -11.64
CA ARG A 150 -13.12 3.34 -12.87
C ARG A 150 -12.17 3.07 -14.03
N PRO A 151 -12.58 2.30 -15.03
CA PRO A 151 -11.72 2.02 -16.15
C PRO A 151 -11.50 3.25 -17.03
N ALA A 152 -10.27 3.44 -17.49
CA ALA A 152 -9.96 4.40 -18.55
C ALA A 152 -10.20 3.77 -19.94
N ALA A 153 -9.93 4.51 -21.02
CA ALA A 153 -10.05 3.99 -22.38
C ALA A 153 -9.19 2.75 -22.67
N THR A 154 -8.10 2.54 -21.92
CA THR A 154 -7.26 1.33 -21.99
C THR A 154 -7.93 0.09 -21.38
N GLY A 155 -9.01 0.25 -20.62
CA GLY A 155 -9.69 -0.81 -19.92
C GLY A 155 -8.93 -1.32 -18.69
N SER A 156 -9.10 -2.59 -18.38
CA SER A 156 -8.48 -3.26 -17.23
C SER A 156 -7.80 -4.56 -17.63
N MET A 157 -6.87 -5.02 -16.80
CA MET A 157 -6.10 -6.23 -17.04
C MET A 157 -6.77 -7.46 -16.42
N ARG A 158 -6.53 -8.60 -17.06
CA ARG A 158 -6.72 -9.94 -16.49
C ARG A 158 -5.35 -10.48 -16.09
N VAL A 159 -5.16 -10.75 -14.81
CA VAL A 159 -3.89 -11.27 -14.29
C VAL A 159 -4.08 -12.73 -13.92
N THR A 160 -3.28 -13.61 -14.51
CA THR A 160 -3.28 -15.03 -14.17
C THR A 160 -1.93 -15.44 -13.58
N VAL A 161 -1.97 -15.92 -12.34
CA VAL A 161 -0.81 -16.43 -11.61
C VAL A 161 -0.92 -17.96 -11.53
N GLY A 162 0.07 -18.66 -12.06
CA GLY A 162 0.09 -20.12 -12.14
C GLY A 162 0.91 -20.62 -13.33
N THR A 163 1.12 -21.94 -13.43
CA THR A 163 1.86 -22.57 -14.53
C THR A 163 0.91 -22.94 -15.68
N GLN A 164 1.32 -22.69 -16.93
CA GLN A 164 0.69 -23.32 -18.10
C GLN A 164 1.71 -24.24 -18.77
N SER A 165 1.31 -25.48 -19.07
CA SER A 165 2.08 -26.36 -19.95
C SER A 165 1.93 -25.89 -21.39
N VAL A 166 3.03 -25.51 -22.03
CA VAL A 166 3.02 -25.20 -23.48
C VAL A 166 3.15 -26.51 -24.26
N PRO A 167 2.24 -26.84 -25.19
CA PRO A 167 2.37 -28.03 -26.02
C PRO A 167 3.74 -28.08 -26.72
N GLY A 168 4.51 -29.15 -26.52
CA GLY A 168 5.84 -29.33 -27.11
C GLY A 168 7.02 -28.74 -26.31
N SER A 169 6.78 -28.11 -25.15
CA SER A 169 7.82 -27.60 -24.24
C SER A 169 7.87 -28.43 -22.97
N SER A 170 9.06 -28.89 -22.57
CA SER A 170 9.29 -29.51 -21.24
C SER A 170 9.30 -28.48 -20.10
N THR A 171 9.25 -27.19 -20.44
CA THR A 171 9.24 -26.05 -19.52
C THR A 171 7.82 -25.46 -19.42
N ALA A 172 7.25 -25.50 -18.22
CA ALA A 172 6.02 -24.77 -17.89
C ALA A 172 6.33 -23.27 -17.70
N ILE A 173 5.68 -22.41 -18.48
CA ILE A 173 5.79 -20.94 -18.34
C ILE A 173 4.84 -20.53 -17.21
N THR A 174 5.28 -19.64 -16.31
CA THR A 174 4.47 -19.21 -15.15
C THR A 174 4.39 -17.69 -15.11
N ALA A 175 3.17 -17.18 -14.96
CA ALA A 175 2.69 -15.81 -15.13
C ALA A 175 2.40 -15.43 -16.60
N LEU A 176 1.17 -15.73 -17.01
CA LEU A 176 0.55 -15.15 -18.20
C LEU A 176 -0.25 -13.94 -17.72
N THR A 177 0.39 -12.78 -17.78
CA THR A 177 -0.33 -11.52 -17.78
C THR A 177 -0.85 -11.35 -19.21
N SER A 178 -2.12 -10.95 -19.38
CA SER A 178 -2.62 -10.62 -20.70
C SER A 178 -1.90 -9.37 -21.21
N GLY A 179 -0.72 -9.53 -21.85
CA GLY A 179 -0.05 -8.49 -22.62
C GLY A 179 1.37 -8.06 -22.19
N ILE A 180 1.93 -8.50 -21.06
CA ILE A 180 3.31 -8.11 -20.65
C ILE A 180 4.08 -9.35 -20.18
N GLY A 181 4.55 -10.17 -21.12
CA GLY A 181 5.36 -11.34 -20.80
C GLY A 181 6.75 -10.93 -20.31
N LYS A 182 7.11 -11.29 -19.06
CA LYS A 182 8.53 -11.31 -18.62
C LYS A 182 8.87 -12.00 -17.29
N ALA A 183 8.09 -12.96 -16.80
CA ALA A 183 8.55 -13.84 -15.71
C ALA A 183 8.79 -15.26 -16.23
N ALA A 184 10.05 -15.59 -16.55
CA ALA A 184 10.44 -16.97 -16.82
C ALA A 184 10.75 -17.67 -15.50
N ILE A 185 9.81 -18.47 -14.99
CA ILE A 185 9.99 -19.26 -13.77
C ILE A 185 10.62 -20.60 -14.13
N LYS A 186 11.59 -21.08 -13.34
CA LYS A 186 12.14 -22.43 -13.45
C LYS A 186 11.00 -23.43 -13.29
N SER A 187 10.67 -24.13 -14.38
CA SER A 187 9.63 -25.16 -14.42
C SER A 187 9.84 -26.17 -13.30
N MET A 188 8.79 -26.42 -12.51
CA MET A 188 8.68 -27.71 -11.82
C MET A 188 8.48 -28.75 -12.91
N THR A 189 9.46 -29.64 -13.09
CA THR A 189 9.33 -30.75 -14.03
C THR A 189 8.11 -31.58 -13.63
N GLY A 190 7.02 -31.52 -14.41
CA GLY A 190 5.88 -32.44 -14.31
C GLY A 190 4.76 -32.11 -13.33
N GLN A 191 4.67 -30.90 -12.75
CA GLN A 191 3.50 -30.50 -11.93
C GLN A 191 2.69 -29.39 -12.59
N HIS A 192 1.43 -29.70 -12.94
CA HIS A 192 0.42 -28.70 -13.24
C HIS A 192 0.00 -28.04 -11.92
N LEU A 193 0.32 -26.75 -11.77
CA LEU A 193 -0.12 -25.99 -10.61
C LEU A 193 -1.46 -25.32 -10.93
N GLN A 194 -2.31 -25.17 -9.91
CA GLN A 194 -3.58 -24.47 -10.06
C GLN A 194 -3.33 -23.03 -10.55
N GLN A 195 -4.18 -22.56 -11.46
CA GLN A 195 -4.13 -21.18 -11.94
C GLN A 195 -5.14 -20.35 -11.17
N HIS A 196 -4.72 -19.16 -10.74
CA HIS A 196 -5.57 -18.15 -10.12
C HIS A 196 -5.65 -16.95 -11.05
N THR A 197 -6.86 -16.61 -11.47
CA THR A 197 -7.13 -15.48 -12.36
C THR A 197 -7.90 -14.41 -11.60
N VAL A 198 -7.48 -13.16 -11.80
CA VAL A 198 -8.13 -11.98 -11.24
C VAL A 198 -8.38 -10.99 -12.37
N ASP A 199 -9.66 -10.71 -12.61
CA ASP A 199 -10.12 -9.71 -13.57
C ASP A 199 -10.27 -8.33 -12.95
N GLY A 200 -10.38 -7.32 -13.80
CA GLY A 200 -10.66 -5.95 -13.37
C GLY A 200 -9.47 -5.22 -12.77
N VAL A 201 -8.26 -5.70 -13.00
CA VAL A 201 -7.04 -5.21 -12.36
C VAL A 201 -6.51 -3.97 -13.09
N VAL A 202 -6.29 -2.87 -12.37
CA VAL A 202 -5.67 -1.65 -12.92
C VAL A 202 -4.19 -1.53 -12.54
N ALA A 203 -3.80 -2.08 -11.40
CA ALA A 203 -2.42 -2.23 -10.98
C ALA A 203 -2.27 -3.51 -10.16
N TYR A 204 -1.17 -4.23 -10.33
CA TYR A 204 -0.89 -5.40 -9.52
C TYR A 204 0.59 -5.56 -9.23
N LYS A 205 0.82 -6.35 -8.19
CA LYS A 205 2.08 -6.99 -7.92
C LYS A 205 1.84 -8.38 -7.37
N TRP A 206 2.58 -9.37 -7.86
CA TRP A 206 2.60 -10.70 -7.25
C TRP A 206 4.01 -11.11 -6.87
N LEU A 207 4.08 -11.94 -5.83
CA LEU A 207 5.32 -12.48 -5.26
C LEU A 207 5.19 -13.98 -5.14
N GLN A 208 6.24 -14.68 -5.57
CA GLN A 208 6.44 -16.10 -5.32
C GLN A 208 7.61 -16.27 -4.36
N GLU A 209 7.32 -16.99 -3.28
CA GLU A 209 8.28 -17.34 -2.25
C GLU A 209 8.42 -18.86 -2.14
N VAL A 210 9.62 -19.32 -1.83
CA VAL A 210 9.94 -20.72 -1.58
C VAL A 210 10.41 -20.91 -0.14
N TRP A 211 9.88 -21.91 0.54
CA TRP A 211 10.30 -22.26 1.88
C TRP A 211 11.52 -23.16 1.82
N GLU A 212 12.68 -22.64 2.22
CA GLU A 212 13.93 -23.39 2.20
C GLU A 212 14.91 -22.94 3.29
N THR A 213 15.81 -23.85 3.64
CA THR A 213 16.97 -23.55 4.49
C THR A 213 18.12 -23.09 3.61
N ARG A 214 18.59 -21.85 3.77
CA ARG A 214 19.83 -21.35 3.17
C ARG A 214 20.87 -21.08 4.28
N GLY A 215 22.15 -21.24 3.96
CA GLY A 215 23.26 -21.03 4.90
C GLY A 215 24.07 -22.30 5.17
N SER A 216 25.19 -22.15 5.89
CA SER A 216 26.09 -23.23 6.28
C SER A 216 26.45 -23.11 7.76
N GLY A 217 26.72 -24.22 8.44
CA GLY A 217 27.03 -24.24 9.87
C GLY A 217 25.88 -23.71 10.74
N ASP A 218 26.22 -22.81 11.67
CA ASP A 218 25.28 -22.19 12.62
C ASP A 218 24.44 -21.06 11.98
N ASP A 219 24.81 -20.57 10.79
CA ASP A 219 24.10 -19.50 10.07
C ASP A 219 22.91 -20.03 9.23
N LYS A 220 22.42 -21.23 9.53
CA LYS A 220 21.27 -21.80 8.82
C LYS A 220 20.00 -21.04 9.16
N VAL A 221 19.39 -20.44 8.14
CA VAL A 221 18.10 -19.74 8.28
C VAL A 221 17.08 -20.41 7.38
N THR A 222 16.02 -20.90 8.00
CA THR A 222 14.82 -21.42 7.31
C THR A 222 13.74 -20.36 7.34
N LYS A 223 13.31 -19.93 6.16
CA LYS A 223 12.24 -18.95 5.99
C LYS A 223 11.69 -19.00 4.56
N TRP A 224 10.64 -18.22 4.31
CA TRP A 224 10.23 -17.86 2.95
C TRP A 224 11.32 -17.02 2.29
N TRP A 225 11.82 -17.51 1.16
CA TRP A 225 12.78 -16.83 0.31
C TRP A 225 12.11 -16.41 -0.99
N HIS A 226 12.30 -15.15 -1.38
CA HIS A 226 11.87 -14.68 -2.69
C HIS A 226 12.47 -15.53 -3.82
N GLU A 227 11.64 -15.94 -4.76
CA GLU A 227 12.01 -16.73 -5.93
C GLU A 227 11.67 -16.02 -7.24
N ALA A 228 10.46 -15.47 -7.36
CA ALA A 228 10.03 -14.74 -8.54
C ALA A 228 9.00 -13.67 -8.18
N GLU A 229 8.89 -12.68 -9.05
CA GLU A 229 7.91 -11.61 -8.93
C GLU A 229 7.59 -11.03 -10.31
N ASP A 230 6.45 -10.37 -10.41
CA ASP A 230 6.13 -9.49 -11.52
C ASP A 230 5.10 -8.44 -11.08
N GLN A 231 5.08 -7.32 -11.80
CA GLN A 231 4.23 -6.17 -11.54
C GLN A 231 3.79 -5.54 -12.85
N GLY A 232 2.59 -5.00 -12.86
CA GLY A 232 2.06 -4.34 -14.05
C GLY A 232 0.96 -3.38 -13.69
N SER A 233 0.72 -2.44 -14.60
CA SER A 233 -0.33 -1.44 -14.43
C SER A 233 -0.84 -0.94 -15.77
N THR A 234 -2.09 -0.47 -15.76
CA THR A 234 -2.73 0.26 -16.84
C THR A 234 -3.29 1.56 -16.26
N PRO A 235 -3.34 2.66 -17.04
CA PRO A 235 -4.03 3.86 -16.61
C PRO A 235 -5.50 3.58 -16.28
N PHE A 236 -6.03 4.33 -15.32
CA PHE A 236 -7.42 4.24 -14.88
C PHE A 236 -7.96 5.63 -14.49
N LEU A 237 -9.25 5.70 -14.19
CA LEU A 237 -9.89 6.92 -13.70
C LEU A 237 -10.13 6.82 -12.20
N ILE A 238 -9.77 7.86 -11.46
CA ILE A 238 -10.35 8.09 -10.13
C ILE A 238 -11.60 8.94 -10.35
N HIS A 239 -12.75 8.50 -9.83
CA HIS A 239 -14.01 9.22 -9.97
C HIS A 239 -14.63 9.52 -8.60
N ASP A 240 -14.91 10.78 -8.32
CA ASP A 240 -15.47 11.22 -7.03
C ASP A 240 -16.98 11.51 -7.07
N GLY A 241 -17.62 11.20 -8.21
CA GLY A 241 -19.03 11.48 -8.51
C GLY A 241 -19.24 12.80 -9.24
N THR A 242 -18.36 13.78 -9.03
CA THR A 242 -18.39 15.08 -9.72
C THR A 242 -17.56 15.10 -11.00
N GLY A 243 -16.60 14.19 -11.14
CA GLY A 243 -15.88 13.96 -12.38
C GLY A 243 -14.81 12.88 -12.25
N GLY A 244 -14.23 12.53 -13.40
CA GLY A 244 -13.13 11.58 -13.52
C GLY A 244 -11.79 12.28 -13.71
N LEU A 245 -10.74 11.76 -13.07
CA LEU A 245 -9.35 12.16 -13.26
C LEU A 245 -8.56 10.98 -13.82
N HIS A 246 -7.84 11.20 -14.91
CA HIS A 246 -6.93 10.20 -15.46
C HIS A 246 -5.73 10.00 -14.52
N VAL A 247 -5.37 8.75 -14.24
CA VAL A 247 -4.26 8.41 -13.33
C VAL A 247 -3.36 7.37 -13.98
N ASP A 248 -2.06 7.66 -14.00
CA ASP A 248 -1.04 6.71 -14.41
C ASP A 248 -0.31 6.12 -13.19
N PRO A 249 -0.71 4.91 -12.71
CA PRO A 249 -0.11 4.27 -11.55
C PRO A 249 1.34 3.82 -11.71
N ALA A 250 1.90 3.77 -12.93
CA ALA A 250 3.21 3.17 -13.18
C ALA A 250 4.32 3.81 -12.33
N THR A 251 4.26 5.13 -12.17
CA THR A 251 5.23 5.92 -11.40
C THR A 251 5.16 5.64 -9.90
N TRP A 252 3.99 5.39 -9.33
CA TRP A 252 3.87 4.95 -7.93
C TRP A 252 4.26 3.47 -7.76
N LEU A 253 3.86 2.60 -8.70
CA LEU A 253 4.13 1.16 -8.64
C LEU A 253 5.64 0.88 -8.60
N ASN A 254 6.41 1.55 -9.45
CA ASN A 254 7.87 1.44 -9.50
C ASN A 254 8.56 1.88 -8.19
N ARG A 255 7.94 2.78 -7.42
CA ARG A 255 8.52 3.33 -6.17
C ARG A 255 8.21 2.47 -4.95
N SER A 256 7.04 1.86 -4.91
CA SER A 256 6.54 1.02 -3.81
C SER A 256 7.42 -0.20 -3.49
N TRP A 257 8.12 -0.74 -4.49
CA TRP A 257 8.93 -1.96 -4.29
C TRP A 257 10.30 -1.69 -3.68
N SER A 258 10.87 -0.50 -3.92
CA SER A 258 12.18 -0.13 -3.37
C SER A 258 12.22 -0.13 -1.83
N SER A 259 11.06 -0.07 -1.16
CA SER A 259 10.94 -0.10 0.30
C SER A 259 10.58 -1.49 0.87
N ALA A 260 9.99 -2.39 0.08
CA ALA A 260 9.59 -3.73 0.52
C ALA A 260 10.69 -4.80 0.32
N THR A 261 11.54 -4.69 -0.72
CA THR A 261 12.62 -5.65 -1.04
C THR A 261 14.00 -5.25 -0.58
N GLN A 262 14.18 -4.01 -0.08
CA GLN A 262 15.50 -3.62 0.40
C GLN A 262 15.89 -4.48 1.61
N GLY A 263 16.94 -5.25 1.42
CA GLY A 263 17.54 -6.08 2.46
C GLY A 263 18.01 -5.24 3.66
N LYS A 264 18.34 -5.96 4.73
CA LYS A 264 18.92 -5.60 6.05
C LYS A 264 19.31 -4.12 6.36
N GLY A 265 19.79 -3.31 5.42
CA GLY A 265 20.08 -1.88 5.58
C GLY A 265 18.85 -0.96 5.65
N SER A 266 17.71 -1.32 5.05
CA SER A 266 16.49 -0.49 5.06
C SER A 266 15.56 -0.75 6.24
N ARG A 267 15.74 -1.86 6.97
CA ARG A 267 14.93 -2.18 8.16
C ARG A 267 15.11 -1.14 9.25
N MET A 268 16.33 -0.62 9.43
CA MET A 268 16.56 0.54 10.28
C MET A 268 15.84 1.77 9.70
N ALA A 269 16.03 2.09 8.42
CA ALA A 269 15.38 3.25 7.80
C ALA A 269 13.83 3.19 7.89
N SER A 270 13.20 2.03 7.76
CA SER A 270 11.75 1.86 7.93
C SER A 270 11.32 1.85 9.41
N LEU A 271 12.14 1.29 10.31
CA LEU A 271 11.99 1.49 11.76
C LEU A 271 12.02 2.97 12.11
N PHE A 272 12.85 3.76 11.42
CA PHE A 272 13.07 5.17 11.68
C PHE A 272 12.32 6.15 10.76
N GLY A 273 11.25 5.71 10.10
CA GLY A 273 10.35 6.61 9.37
C GLY A 273 10.94 7.19 8.08
N GLY A 274 11.80 6.44 7.39
CA GLY A 274 12.54 6.81 6.17
C GLY A 274 12.06 6.15 4.87
N GLY A 275 10.90 5.46 4.83
CA GLY A 275 10.40 4.88 3.57
C GLY A 275 9.90 5.94 2.58
N ARG A 276 10.35 5.95 1.33
CA ARG A 276 9.79 6.83 0.28
C ARG A 276 8.42 6.34 -0.19
N SER A 277 7.65 7.25 -0.81
CA SER A 277 6.40 7.07 -1.56
C SER A 277 5.89 5.62 -1.68
N THR A 278 4.78 5.31 -1.01
CA THR A 278 4.21 3.95 -0.98
C THR A 278 2.94 3.90 -1.82
N PHE A 279 2.94 3.01 -2.82
CA PHE A 279 1.70 2.44 -3.34
C PHE A 279 1.30 1.30 -2.40
N ASN A 280 0.18 1.41 -1.71
CA ASN A 280 -0.34 0.38 -0.82
C ASN A 280 -1.64 -0.20 -1.37
N PHE A 281 -1.57 -1.46 -1.81
CA PHE A 281 -2.71 -2.21 -2.30
C PHE A 281 -3.67 -2.68 -1.19
N GLY A 282 -3.28 -2.56 0.08
CA GLY A 282 -3.95 -3.25 1.18
C GLY A 282 -3.62 -4.75 1.21
N PRO A 283 -4.46 -5.56 1.89
CA PRO A 283 -4.35 -7.01 1.97
C PRO A 283 -4.19 -7.68 0.60
N ALA A 284 -3.56 -8.85 0.61
CA ALA A 284 -3.46 -9.66 -0.59
C ALA A 284 -4.86 -10.13 -1.02
N VAL A 285 -5.14 -10.06 -2.32
CA VAL A 285 -6.39 -10.58 -2.90
C VAL A 285 -6.42 -12.11 -2.84
N PHE A 286 -5.26 -12.75 -2.90
CA PHE A 286 -5.10 -14.14 -2.50
C PHE A 286 -3.70 -14.39 -1.92
N ASP A 287 -3.66 -15.36 -1.01
CA ASP A 287 -2.44 -16.04 -0.57
C ASP A 287 -2.67 -17.54 -0.79
N TRP A 288 -1.84 -18.14 -1.64
CA TRP A 288 -1.97 -19.52 -2.05
C TRP A 288 -0.65 -20.25 -1.85
N GLN A 289 -0.68 -21.36 -1.11
CA GLN A 289 0.48 -22.19 -0.83
C GLN A 289 0.33 -23.58 -1.45
N VAL A 290 1.39 -24.06 -2.10
CA VAL A 290 1.54 -25.43 -2.57
C VAL A 290 2.62 -26.13 -1.76
N GLY A 291 2.31 -27.32 -1.27
CA GLY A 291 3.21 -28.13 -0.45
C GLY A 291 3.09 -27.84 1.04
N ASN A 292 3.40 -28.84 1.85
CA ASN A 292 3.31 -28.76 3.30
C ASN A 292 4.67 -28.37 3.89
N ILE A 293 4.67 -27.40 4.80
CA ILE A 293 5.84 -27.13 5.63
C ILE A 293 5.97 -28.27 6.63
N VAL A 294 6.92 -29.18 6.39
CA VAL A 294 7.25 -30.26 7.32
C VAL A 294 8.42 -29.77 8.18
N SER A 295 8.21 -29.63 9.49
CA SER A 295 9.20 -29.06 10.41
C SER A 295 10.37 -30.00 10.77
N ILE A 296 10.61 -31.05 9.98
CA ILE A 296 11.60 -32.08 10.29
C ILE A 296 12.87 -31.81 9.47
N GLY A 297 13.85 -31.19 10.12
CA GLY A 297 15.20 -31.01 9.58
C GLY A 297 15.35 -29.91 8.52
N SER A 298 16.59 -29.72 8.07
CA SER A 298 16.96 -28.81 6.99
C SER A 298 16.18 -29.16 5.71
N MET A 299 15.28 -28.28 5.26
CA MET A 299 14.53 -28.51 4.01
C MET A 299 15.44 -28.23 2.82
N THR A 300 16.20 -29.25 2.44
CA THR A 300 17.09 -29.28 1.26
C THR A 300 16.62 -30.37 0.31
N GLY A 301 16.13 -30.02 -0.88
CA GLY A 301 15.63 -30.98 -1.86
C GLY A 301 14.59 -30.41 -2.82
N ILE A 302 13.94 -31.29 -3.59
CA ILE A 302 13.08 -30.99 -4.75
C ILE A 302 11.65 -30.56 -4.36
N ASN A 303 11.15 -30.96 -3.18
CA ASN A 303 9.74 -30.77 -2.79
C ASN A 303 9.58 -29.63 -1.77
N ARG A 304 9.98 -28.41 -2.15
CA ARG A 304 9.92 -27.22 -1.28
C ARG A 304 8.55 -26.56 -1.38
N PRO A 305 7.89 -26.24 -0.26
CA PRO A 305 6.66 -25.47 -0.28
C PRO A 305 6.89 -24.14 -0.97
N ARG A 306 5.90 -23.71 -1.74
CA ARG A 306 5.89 -22.41 -2.40
C ARG A 306 4.62 -21.67 -2.06
N ARG A 307 4.73 -20.35 -1.95
CA ARG A 307 3.64 -19.45 -1.65
C ARG A 307 3.58 -18.36 -2.69
N TRP A 308 2.38 -18.07 -3.18
CA TRP A 308 2.09 -16.95 -4.06
C TRP A 308 1.19 -15.97 -3.34
N THR A 309 1.57 -14.70 -3.39
CA THR A 309 0.80 -13.60 -2.82
C THR A 309 0.57 -12.58 -3.92
N MET A 310 -0.68 -12.20 -4.15
CA MET A 310 -1.02 -11.16 -5.11
C MET A 310 -1.72 -9.99 -4.43
N HIS A 311 -1.21 -8.81 -4.69
CA HIS A 311 -1.80 -7.54 -4.33
C HIS A 311 -2.25 -6.84 -5.61
N CYS A 312 -3.47 -6.31 -5.64
CA CYS A 312 -3.93 -5.54 -6.78
C CYS A 312 -4.94 -4.47 -6.39
N LEU A 313 -5.01 -3.44 -7.25
CA LEU A 313 -6.06 -2.45 -7.28
C LEU A 313 -6.99 -2.82 -8.43
N ARG A 314 -8.30 -2.85 -8.17
CA ARG A 314 -9.33 -3.29 -9.10
C ARG A 314 -10.37 -2.20 -9.35
N ILE A 315 -11.10 -2.32 -10.46
CA ILE A 315 -12.27 -1.48 -10.72
C ILE A 315 -13.26 -1.61 -9.55
N GLY A 316 -13.79 -0.47 -9.10
CA GLY A 316 -14.69 -0.33 -7.96
C GLY A 316 -13.98 -0.17 -6.61
N ASP A 317 -12.64 -0.29 -6.55
CA ASP A 317 -11.92 -0.03 -5.30
C ASP A 317 -12.02 1.45 -4.89
N PRO A 318 -12.19 1.76 -3.60
CA PRO A 318 -11.87 3.07 -3.10
C PRO A 318 -10.36 3.29 -3.22
N VAL A 319 -9.97 4.47 -3.68
CA VAL A 319 -8.57 4.86 -3.76
C VAL A 319 -8.39 6.28 -3.27
N TYR A 320 -7.38 6.43 -2.42
CA TYR A 320 -6.81 7.69 -2.01
C TYR A 320 -5.51 7.88 -2.80
N ALA A 321 -5.35 9.03 -3.45
CA ALA A 321 -4.14 9.37 -4.20
C ALA A 321 -3.66 10.78 -3.88
N LEU A 322 -2.38 10.87 -3.50
CA LEU A 322 -1.62 12.10 -3.40
C LEU A 322 -0.55 12.06 -4.49
N GLY A 323 -0.61 13.00 -5.43
CA GLY A 323 0.30 13.03 -6.57
C GLY A 323 0.36 14.37 -7.26
N ARG A 324 1.22 14.44 -8.26
CA ARG A 324 1.35 15.60 -9.13
C ARG A 324 0.34 15.48 -10.28
N VAL A 325 -0.56 16.44 -10.34
CA VAL A 325 -1.48 16.66 -11.45
C VAL A 325 -0.79 17.51 -12.51
N GLN A 326 -0.78 17.04 -13.74
CA GLN A 326 -0.16 17.70 -14.88
C GLN A 326 -1.07 17.63 -16.11
N PRO A 327 -0.95 18.58 -17.04
CA PRO A 327 -1.72 18.54 -18.28
C PRO A 327 -1.32 17.33 -19.13
N ARG A 328 -2.30 16.71 -19.78
CA ARG A 328 -2.09 15.65 -20.77
C ARG A 328 -1.62 16.26 -22.09
N THR A 329 -0.85 15.50 -22.86
CA THR A 329 -0.45 15.92 -24.21
C THR A 329 -1.65 15.89 -25.15
N SER A 330 -1.67 16.77 -26.15
CA SER A 330 -2.73 16.80 -27.17
C SER A 330 -2.87 15.48 -27.91
N GLU A 331 -1.76 14.75 -28.09
CA GLU A 331 -1.76 13.41 -28.70
C GLU A 331 -2.51 12.39 -27.84
N ALA A 332 -2.32 12.42 -26.52
CA ALA A 332 -3.01 11.52 -25.59
C ALA A 332 -4.52 11.81 -25.53
N LEU A 333 -4.90 13.09 -25.59
CA LEU A 333 -6.32 13.49 -25.64
C LEU A 333 -6.97 13.03 -26.95
N ALA A 334 -6.28 13.24 -28.08
CA ALA A 334 -6.78 12.81 -29.39
C ALA A 334 -6.89 11.28 -29.51
N ALA A 335 -5.95 10.53 -28.92
CA ALA A 335 -5.99 9.06 -28.89
C ALA A 335 -7.21 8.51 -28.14
N GLU A 336 -7.69 9.25 -27.15
CA GLU A 336 -8.91 8.91 -26.39
C GLU A 336 -10.19 9.57 -26.97
N GLY A 337 -10.06 10.39 -28.02
CA GLY A 337 -11.18 11.09 -28.63
C GLY A 337 -11.75 12.24 -27.77
N LEU A 338 -10.95 12.79 -26.86
CA LEU A 338 -11.36 13.88 -25.97
C LEU A 338 -11.25 15.23 -26.68
N ASP A 339 -12.31 16.03 -26.62
CA ASP A 339 -12.40 17.36 -27.21
C ASP A 339 -11.86 18.48 -26.27
N GLY A 340 -11.55 18.11 -25.03
CA GLY A 340 -11.05 19.00 -23.99
C GLY A 340 -12.10 19.93 -23.35
N SER A 341 -13.39 19.71 -23.63
CA SER A 341 -14.50 20.46 -23.05
C SER A 341 -14.62 20.26 -21.53
N VAL A 342 -14.29 19.06 -21.04
CA VAL A 342 -14.28 18.73 -19.62
C VAL A 342 -12.90 19.07 -19.03
N PRO A 343 -12.80 19.99 -18.07
CA PRO A 343 -11.49 20.41 -17.54
C PRO A 343 -10.66 19.27 -16.95
N SER A 344 -11.30 18.34 -16.22
CA SER A 344 -10.60 17.20 -15.58
C SER A 344 -10.09 16.17 -16.60
N SER A 345 -10.68 16.06 -17.78
CA SER A 345 -10.22 15.13 -18.82
C SER A 345 -8.87 15.55 -19.42
N ASN A 346 -8.53 16.83 -19.30
CA ASN A 346 -7.27 17.41 -19.78
C ASN A 346 -6.09 17.16 -18.83
N LEU A 347 -6.34 16.56 -17.66
CA LEU A 347 -5.37 16.39 -16.59
C LEU A 347 -5.06 14.91 -16.38
N THR A 348 -3.82 14.63 -15.97
CA THR A 348 -3.40 13.32 -15.49
C THR A 348 -2.66 13.46 -14.18
N MET A 349 -2.89 12.52 -13.26
CA MET A 349 -2.11 12.41 -12.03
C MET A 349 -1.02 11.35 -12.19
N VAL A 350 0.18 11.70 -11.74
CA VAL A 350 1.36 10.84 -11.63
C VAL A 350 1.94 10.99 -10.22
N GLY A 351 2.73 10.02 -9.78
CA GLY A 351 3.49 10.17 -8.54
C GLY A 351 4.99 10.20 -8.85
N GLU A 352 5.75 11.26 -8.76
CA GLU A 352 5.40 12.69 -8.71
C GLU A 352 5.63 13.30 -7.32
N ASP A 353 6.84 13.22 -6.75
CA ASP A 353 7.16 13.94 -5.50
C ASP A 353 7.39 15.44 -5.77
N ASP A 354 7.12 16.26 -4.76
CA ASP A 354 7.42 17.69 -4.76
C ASP A 354 8.22 18.11 -3.52
N VAL A 355 8.67 19.37 -3.48
CA VAL A 355 9.47 19.90 -2.37
C VAL A 355 8.68 19.79 -1.06
N GLY A 356 9.11 18.85 -0.21
CA GLY A 356 8.51 18.62 1.10
C GLY A 356 7.30 17.69 1.12
N ILE A 357 6.81 17.22 -0.03
CA ILE A 357 5.63 16.32 -0.13
C ILE A 357 5.99 15.10 -0.98
N SER A 358 5.75 13.91 -0.44
CA SER A 358 5.94 12.65 -1.18
C SER A 358 4.61 12.14 -1.68
N ALA A 359 4.53 11.80 -2.97
CA ALA A 359 3.35 11.21 -3.57
C ALA A 359 3.10 9.81 -3.01
N SER A 360 1.84 9.48 -2.73
CA SER A 360 1.43 8.19 -2.21
C SER A 360 0.09 7.79 -2.82
N MET A 361 -0.17 6.49 -2.86
CA MET A 361 -1.46 5.97 -3.31
C MET A 361 -1.84 4.79 -2.43
N HIS A 362 -3.09 4.77 -1.98
CA HIS A 362 -3.59 3.77 -1.04
C HIS A 362 -4.95 3.28 -1.52
N ARG A 363 -5.14 1.96 -1.54
CA ARG A 363 -6.49 1.41 -1.56
C ARG A 363 -7.16 1.74 -0.24
N GLY A 364 -8.40 2.22 -0.30
CA GLY A 364 -9.14 2.79 0.82
C GLY A 364 -9.41 4.28 0.64
N THR A 365 -10.40 4.78 1.38
CA THR A 365 -10.71 6.21 1.49
C THR A 365 -9.86 6.86 2.59
N GLU A 366 -9.91 8.19 2.71
CA GLU A 366 -9.23 8.91 3.79
C GLU A 366 -9.59 8.33 5.17
N LEU A 367 -10.86 7.93 5.37
CA LEU A 367 -11.33 7.34 6.62
C LEU A 367 -10.60 6.04 6.96
N SER A 368 -10.47 5.12 5.99
CA SER A 368 -9.75 3.85 6.18
C SER A 368 -8.26 4.08 6.47
N VAL A 369 -7.64 5.00 5.71
CA VAL A 369 -6.24 5.37 5.92
C VAL A 369 -6.05 5.97 7.32
N MET A 370 -6.96 6.84 7.77
CA MET A 370 -6.91 7.50 9.08
C MET A 370 -7.23 6.56 10.25
N CYS A 371 -8.07 5.54 10.09
CA CYS A 371 -8.34 4.55 11.13
C CYS A 371 -7.07 3.79 11.57
N SER A 372 -6.07 3.67 10.69
CA SER A 372 -4.80 3.02 10.99
C SER A 372 -3.80 3.92 11.75
N VAL A 373 -4.13 5.20 11.95
CA VAL A 373 -3.23 6.22 12.47
C VAL A 373 -3.18 6.21 13.99
N ARG A 374 -1.95 6.29 14.54
CA ARG A 374 -1.71 6.39 15.99
C ARG A 374 -2.04 7.79 16.51
N SER A 375 -2.38 7.88 17.80
CA SER A 375 -2.66 9.17 18.43
C SER A 375 -1.45 10.09 18.45
N THR A 376 -1.69 11.40 18.46
CA THR A 376 -0.62 12.41 18.58
C THR A 376 0.17 12.24 19.88
N THR A 377 -0.50 11.87 20.97
CA THR A 377 0.15 11.56 22.26
C THR A 377 1.08 10.36 22.13
N GLU A 378 0.65 9.27 21.50
CA GLU A 378 1.49 8.10 21.29
C GLU A 378 2.66 8.38 20.32
N ALA A 379 2.40 9.18 19.28
CA ALA A 379 3.38 9.44 18.23
C ALA A 379 4.47 10.44 18.66
N ILE A 380 4.18 11.41 19.53
CA ILE A 380 5.16 12.45 19.92
C ILE A 380 5.35 12.51 21.43
N VAL A 381 4.28 12.64 22.19
CA VAL A 381 4.37 12.98 23.62
C VAL A 381 5.03 11.85 24.39
N THR A 382 4.60 10.60 24.20
CA THR A 382 5.18 9.44 24.90
C THR A 382 6.67 9.29 24.58
N PRO A 383 7.13 9.24 23.32
CA PRO A 383 8.55 9.15 23.02
C PRO A 383 9.36 10.36 23.51
N ALA A 384 8.80 11.58 23.49
CA ALA A 384 9.47 12.76 24.03
C ALA A 384 9.67 12.64 25.56
N LEU A 385 8.64 12.20 26.28
CA LEU A 385 8.73 11.94 27.72
C LEU A 385 9.72 10.82 28.04
N MET A 386 9.81 9.78 27.20
CA MET A 386 10.82 8.72 27.36
C MET A 386 12.24 9.29 27.28
N VAL A 387 12.51 10.19 26.32
CA VAL A 387 13.83 10.83 26.18
C VAL A 387 14.14 11.68 27.41
N ILE A 388 13.18 12.50 27.85
CA ILE A 388 13.36 13.34 29.05
C ILE A 388 13.62 12.46 30.28
N ALA A 389 12.83 11.41 30.48
CA ALA A 389 12.96 10.46 31.58
C ALA A 389 14.31 9.72 31.59
N ALA A 390 14.88 9.42 30.42
CA ALA A 390 16.17 8.75 30.30
C ALA A 390 17.36 9.70 30.50
N VAL A 391 17.22 10.97 30.12
CA VAL A 391 18.32 11.96 30.22
C VAL A 391 18.39 12.60 31.61
N LEU A 392 17.24 12.83 32.26
CA LEU A 392 17.18 13.56 33.53
C LEU A 392 18.06 12.95 34.64
N PRO A 393 18.11 11.62 34.84
CA PRO A 393 19.02 11.00 35.80
C PRO A 393 20.50 11.08 35.41
N ILE A 394 20.85 11.35 34.15
CA ILE A 394 22.25 11.56 33.75
C ILE A 394 22.74 12.93 34.23
N LEU A 395 21.83 13.91 34.28
CA LEU A 395 22.11 15.29 34.64
C LEU A 395 22.10 15.56 36.16
N MET A 396 21.50 14.65 36.94
CA MET A 396 21.43 14.69 38.41
C MET A 396 22.45 13.73 39.02
#